data_AF-L0DX41-F1
#
_entry.id   AF-L0DX41-F1
#
_cell.length_a   1.000
_cell.length_b   1.000
_cell.length_c   1.000
_cell.angle_alpha   90.00
_cell.angle_beta   90.00
_cell.angle_gamma   90.00
#
_symmetry.space_group_name_H-M   'P 1'
#
loop_
_entity.id
_entity.type
_entity.pdbx_description
1 polymer ?
#
loop_
_entity_poly.entity_id
_entity_poly.type
_entity_poly.pdbx_seq_one_letter_code
_entity_poly.pdbx_strand_id
1 'polypeptide(L)'
;MKRPSWWAALAAAGLAAGCASAPTDPREGGFFGGVAGIHSGAYDARVREREERLERLRAVQAELETERSELDALHQTREQQVAAERSRLARMQQDVADLSQTVDDLEARHGSGDQRVQELQTRLVSLQGGMREQQSSLDALEGVGPGGGADPAVELRRRQLEEQRRALQREYEMLLELSLELAR
;
A
#
# COMPACT_ATOMS: atom_id res chain seq x y z
N MET A 1 -32.31 68.07 -86.96
CA MET A 1 -31.40 67.66 -85.88
C MET A 1 -31.74 68.43 -84.61
N LYS A 2 -32.19 67.76 -83.55
CA LYS A 2 -32.12 68.16 -82.12
C LYS A 2 -32.74 67.01 -81.31
N ARG A 3 -31.90 66.21 -80.63
CA ARG A 3 -32.32 65.08 -79.79
C ARG A 3 -32.69 65.61 -78.39
N PRO A 4 -33.84 65.26 -77.79
CA PRO A 4 -34.12 65.61 -76.39
C PRO A 4 -33.33 64.72 -75.43
N SER A 5 -32.82 65.31 -74.35
CA SER A 5 -31.90 64.73 -73.38
C SER A 5 -32.58 63.75 -72.41
N TRP A 6 -32.34 62.45 -72.59
CA TRP A 6 -32.76 61.38 -71.65
C TRP A 6 -32.00 61.34 -70.32
N TRP A 7 -31.00 62.21 -70.14
CA TRP A 7 -30.19 62.28 -68.92
C TRP A 7 -30.95 62.83 -67.69
N ALA A 8 -32.02 63.62 -67.89
CA ALA A 8 -32.80 64.17 -66.77
C ALA A 8 -33.69 63.13 -66.08
N ALA A 9 -34.14 62.08 -66.78
CA ALA A 9 -35.01 61.05 -66.21
C ALA A 9 -34.25 60.03 -65.35
N LEU A 10 -32.98 59.75 -65.67
CA LEU A 10 -32.14 58.79 -64.93
C LEU A 10 -31.57 59.37 -63.63
N ALA A 11 -31.41 60.69 -63.53
CA ALA A 11 -30.97 61.34 -62.29
C ALA A 11 -32.07 61.41 -61.21
N ALA A 12 -33.35 61.41 -61.60
CA ALA A 12 -34.47 61.49 -60.65
C ALA A 12 -34.83 60.13 -60.01
N ALA A 13 -34.51 59.01 -60.65
CA ALA A 13 -34.81 57.67 -60.14
C ALA A 13 -33.77 57.13 -59.14
N GLY A 14 -32.54 57.66 -59.13
CA GLY A 14 -31.47 57.22 -58.22
C GLY A 14 -31.57 57.79 -56.79
N LEU A 15 -32.33 58.87 -56.59
CA LEU A 15 -32.44 59.55 -55.29
C LEU A 15 -33.53 58.97 -54.36
N ALA A 16 -34.42 58.11 -54.87
CA ALA A 16 -35.50 57.52 -54.08
C ALA A 16 -35.16 56.15 -53.44
N ALA A 17 -34.03 55.54 -53.79
CA ALA A 17 -33.64 54.22 -53.29
C ALA A 17 -32.74 54.26 -52.02
N GLY A 18 -32.35 55.45 -51.55
CA GLY A 18 -31.38 55.62 -50.45
C GLY A 18 -31.96 55.86 -49.05
N CYS A 19 -33.28 55.91 -48.86
CA CYS A 19 -33.92 56.30 -47.59
C CYS A 19 -34.48 55.14 -46.74
N ALA A 20 -34.03 53.89 -46.93
CA ALA A 20 -34.63 52.73 -46.27
C ALA A 20 -33.77 52.02 -45.21
N SER A 21 -32.60 52.55 -44.85
CA SER A 21 -31.80 52.01 -43.74
C SER A 21 -31.44 53.10 -42.74
N ALA A 22 -32.46 53.70 -42.15
CA ALA A 22 -32.27 54.47 -40.92
C ALA A 22 -31.86 53.50 -39.79
N PRO A 23 -30.84 53.83 -38.97
CA PRO A 23 -30.50 53.06 -37.78
C PRO A 23 -31.72 52.98 -36.85
N THR A 24 -32.32 51.80 -36.71
CA THR A 24 -33.44 51.53 -35.79
C THR A 24 -32.97 51.34 -34.34
N ASP A 25 -31.72 51.70 -34.05
CA ASP A 25 -31.20 51.83 -32.71
C ASP A 25 -31.58 53.21 -32.14
N PRO A 26 -32.44 53.30 -31.11
CA PRO A 26 -32.76 54.56 -30.44
C PRO A 26 -31.54 55.26 -29.82
N ARG A 27 -30.42 54.56 -29.62
CA ARG A 27 -29.15 55.16 -29.14
C ARG A 27 -28.36 55.84 -30.27
N GLU A 28 -28.58 55.47 -31.52
CA GLU A 28 -27.90 56.06 -32.69
C GLU A 28 -28.82 57.00 -33.50
N GLY A 29 -30.14 56.80 -33.46
CA GLY A 29 -31.14 57.54 -34.26
C GLY A 29 -31.99 58.60 -33.53
N GLY A 30 -31.78 58.80 -32.22
CA GLY A 30 -32.52 59.79 -31.43
C GLY A 30 -34.04 59.53 -31.36
N PHE A 31 -34.84 60.57 -31.07
CA PHE A 31 -36.30 60.48 -30.87
C PHE A 31 -37.05 59.85 -32.06
N PHE A 32 -36.69 60.23 -33.30
CA PHE A 32 -37.34 59.70 -34.51
C PHE A 32 -36.95 58.24 -34.81
N GLY A 33 -35.71 57.84 -34.52
CA GLY A 33 -35.28 56.43 -34.58
C GLY A 33 -35.95 55.57 -33.52
N GLY A 34 -36.23 56.13 -32.34
CA GLY A 34 -37.00 55.49 -31.28
C GLY A 34 -38.47 55.26 -31.66
N VAL A 35 -39.15 56.27 -32.20
CA VAL A 35 -40.55 56.15 -32.66
C VAL A 35 -40.68 55.18 -33.85
N ALA A 36 -39.74 55.23 -34.81
CA ALA A 36 -39.67 54.26 -35.91
C ALA A 36 -39.38 52.84 -35.40
N GLY A 37 -38.52 52.69 -34.38
CA GLY A 37 -38.22 51.41 -33.73
C GLY A 37 -39.41 50.80 -32.96
N ILE A 38 -40.29 51.64 -32.42
CA ILE A 38 -41.55 51.21 -31.78
C ILE A 38 -42.55 50.76 -32.85
N HIS A 39 -42.70 51.51 -33.94
CA HIS A 39 -43.66 51.19 -35.00
C HIS A 39 -43.24 50.02 -35.90
N SER A 40 -41.93 49.71 -35.96
CA SER A 40 -41.34 48.61 -36.74
C SER A 40 -41.16 47.29 -35.97
N GLY A 41 -41.43 47.27 -34.66
CA GLY A 41 -41.23 46.08 -33.81
C GLY A 41 -39.78 45.76 -33.45
N ALA A 42 -38.82 46.64 -33.81
CA ALA A 42 -37.40 46.44 -33.52
C ALA A 42 -37.09 46.44 -32.01
N TYR A 43 -37.87 47.15 -31.20
CA TYR A 43 -37.78 47.09 -29.74
C TYR A 43 -38.17 45.71 -29.21
N ASP A 44 -39.33 45.18 -29.62
CA ASP A 44 -39.83 43.87 -29.19
C ASP A 44 -38.92 42.73 -29.65
N ALA A 45 -38.25 42.87 -30.80
CA ALA A 45 -37.22 41.92 -31.23
C ALA A 45 -36.01 41.89 -30.27
N ARG A 46 -35.51 43.05 -29.83
CA ARG A 46 -34.39 43.14 -28.87
C ARG A 46 -34.78 42.66 -27.47
N VAL A 47 -36.01 42.91 -27.04
CA VAL A 47 -36.51 42.39 -25.75
C VAL A 47 -36.55 40.87 -25.80
N ARG A 48 -37.14 40.27 -26.84
CA ARG A 48 -37.15 38.82 -27.04
C ARG A 48 -35.74 38.22 -27.08
N GLU A 49 -34.83 38.82 -27.83
CA GLU A 49 -33.43 38.34 -27.89
C GLU A 49 -32.76 38.32 -26.50
N ARG A 50 -33.00 39.36 -25.69
CA ARG A 50 -32.46 39.44 -24.33
C ARG A 50 -33.12 38.42 -23.38
N GLU A 51 -34.42 38.22 -23.50
CA GLU A 51 -35.17 37.21 -22.74
C GLU A 51 -34.66 35.81 -23.07
N GLU A 52 -34.55 35.47 -24.36
CA GLU A 52 -33.97 34.19 -24.81
C GLU A 52 -32.52 34.01 -24.33
N ARG A 53 -31.71 35.08 -24.35
CA ARG A 53 -30.33 35.03 -23.84
C ARG A 53 -30.31 34.81 -22.33
N LEU A 54 -31.21 35.44 -21.58
CA LEU A 54 -31.32 35.26 -20.14
C LEU A 54 -31.77 33.83 -19.78
N GLU A 55 -32.71 33.27 -20.53
CA GLU A 55 -33.14 31.88 -20.39
C GLU A 55 -32.01 30.91 -20.67
N ARG A 56 -31.25 31.12 -21.75
CA ARG A 56 -30.04 30.32 -22.04
C ARG A 56 -29.01 30.38 -20.91
N LEU A 57 -28.75 31.57 -20.36
CA LEU A 57 -27.81 31.74 -19.25
C LEU A 57 -28.29 31.03 -17.97
N ARG A 58 -29.59 31.09 -17.67
CA ARG A 58 -30.18 30.37 -16.54
C ARG A 58 -30.09 28.85 -16.72
N ALA A 59 -30.31 28.35 -17.93
CA ALA A 59 -30.16 26.93 -18.23
C ALA A 59 -28.72 26.45 -18.00
N VAL A 60 -27.73 27.20 -18.54
CA VAL A 60 -26.31 26.90 -18.32
C VAL A 60 -25.93 26.99 -16.84
N GLN A 61 -26.46 27.97 -16.11
CA GLN A 61 -26.20 28.08 -14.68
C GLN A 61 -26.72 26.85 -13.91
N ALA A 62 -27.94 26.39 -14.22
CA ALA A 62 -28.51 25.20 -13.59
C ALA A 62 -27.71 23.92 -13.92
N GLU A 63 -27.22 23.81 -15.15
CA GLU A 63 -26.33 22.71 -15.57
C GLU A 63 -25.02 22.72 -14.79
N LEU A 64 -24.35 23.87 -14.70
CA LEU A 64 -23.10 24.03 -13.94
C LEU A 64 -23.27 23.78 -12.44
N GLU A 65 -24.40 24.20 -11.85
CA GLU A 65 -24.72 23.91 -10.45
C GLU A 65 -24.89 22.41 -10.21
N THR A 66 -25.51 21.71 -11.16
CA THR A 66 -25.66 20.25 -11.12
C THR A 66 -24.30 19.56 -11.24
N GLU A 67 -23.50 19.90 -12.25
CA GLU A 67 -22.15 19.34 -12.47
C GLU A 67 -21.25 19.58 -11.25
N ARG A 68 -21.30 20.78 -10.67
CA ARG A 68 -20.56 21.10 -9.45
C ARG A 68 -20.96 20.17 -8.30
N SER A 69 -22.26 19.95 -8.09
CA SER A 69 -22.73 19.09 -7.01
C SER A 69 -22.29 17.63 -7.20
N GLU A 70 -22.26 17.14 -8.44
CA GLU A 70 -21.77 15.81 -8.77
C GLU A 70 -20.26 15.67 -8.54
N LEU A 71 -19.49 16.68 -8.96
CA LEU A 71 -18.05 16.73 -8.74
C LEU A 71 -17.71 16.80 -7.24
N ASP A 72 -18.44 17.59 -6.46
CA ASP A 72 -18.25 17.69 -5.01
C ASP A 72 -18.54 16.33 -4.33
N ALA A 73 -19.60 15.63 -4.76
CA ALA A 73 -19.92 14.28 -4.26
C ALA A 73 -18.84 13.24 -4.64
N LEU A 74 -18.35 13.31 -5.89
CA LEU A 74 -17.27 12.45 -6.35
C LEU A 74 -15.98 12.71 -5.57
N HIS A 75 -15.65 13.97 -5.34
CA HIS A 75 -14.48 14.37 -4.56
C HIS A 75 -14.54 13.80 -3.15
N GLN A 76 -15.66 13.99 -2.44
CA GLN A 76 -15.85 13.44 -1.09
C GLN A 76 -15.72 11.92 -1.07
N THR A 77 -16.29 11.23 -2.06
CA THR A 77 -16.17 9.77 -2.18
C THR A 77 -14.72 9.34 -2.37
N ARG A 78 -13.97 10.06 -3.21
CA ARG A 78 -12.54 9.78 -3.44
C ARG A 78 -11.69 10.06 -2.22
N GLU A 79 -11.96 11.12 -1.47
CA GLU A 79 -11.27 11.41 -0.21
C GLU A 79 -11.48 10.29 0.82
N GLN A 80 -12.71 9.78 0.94
CA GLN A 80 -13.02 8.65 1.82
C GLN A 80 -12.28 7.38 1.40
N GLN A 81 -12.22 7.09 0.09
CA GLN A 81 -11.44 5.96 -0.42
C GLN A 81 -9.95 6.09 -0.10
N VAL A 82 -9.37 7.28 -0.32
CA VAL A 82 -7.95 7.54 0.01
C VAL A 82 -7.69 7.38 1.50
N ALA A 83 -8.57 7.87 2.36
CA ALA A 83 -8.44 7.71 3.81
C ALA A 83 -8.52 6.23 4.24
N ALA A 84 -9.42 5.46 3.64
CA ALA A 84 -9.55 4.03 3.88
C ALA A 84 -8.29 3.26 3.45
N GLU A 85 -7.78 3.53 2.25
CA GLU A 85 -6.55 2.87 1.74
C GLU A 85 -5.31 3.26 2.56
N ARG A 86 -5.19 4.53 2.99
CA ARG A 86 -4.12 4.94 3.91
C ARG A 86 -4.18 4.17 5.23
N SER A 87 -5.38 3.99 5.78
CA SER A 87 -5.58 3.21 7.00
C SER A 87 -5.21 1.74 6.81
N ARG A 88 -5.57 1.16 5.66
CA ARG A 88 -5.21 -0.22 5.30
C ARG A 88 -3.70 -0.38 5.13
N LEU A 89 -3.04 0.56 4.48
CA LEU A 89 -1.59 0.57 4.30
C LEU A 89 -0.86 0.65 5.64
N ALA A 90 -1.31 1.50 6.56
CA ALA A 90 -0.74 1.61 7.89
C ALA A 90 -0.83 0.29 8.67
N ARG A 91 -1.96 -0.42 8.61
CA ARG A 91 -2.10 -1.75 9.21
C ARG A 91 -1.15 -2.76 8.58
N MET A 92 -1.07 -2.79 7.26
CA MET A 92 -0.18 -3.73 6.56
C MET A 92 1.30 -3.48 6.89
N GLN A 93 1.70 -2.21 7.08
CA GLN A 93 3.05 -1.88 7.54
C GLN A 93 3.31 -2.37 8.96
N GLN A 94 2.32 -2.26 9.85
CA GLN A 94 2.42 -2.79 11.20
C GLN A 94 2.52 -4.33 11.19
N ASP A 95 1.68 -5.01 10.41
CA ASP A 95 1.71 -6.47 10.27
C ASP A 95 3.07 -6.96 9.76
N VAL A 96 3.68 -6.25 8.80
CA VAL A 96 5.03 -6.55 8.30
C VAL A 96 6.09 -6.36 9.39
N ALA A 97 5.99 -5.31 10.19
CA ALA A 97 6.90 -5.08 11.30
C ALA A 97 6.78 -6.20 12.36
N ASP A 98 5.56 -6.55 12.76
CA ASP A 98 5.29 -7.63 13.73
C ASP A 98 5.79 -8.99 13.20
N LEU A 99 5.59 -9.26 11.90
CA LEU A 99 6.08 -10.48 11.28
C LEU A 99 7.62 -10.52 11.22
N SER A 100 8.28 -9.40 10.91
CA SER A 100 9.74 -9.32 10.91
C SER A 100 10.32 -9.59 12.31
N GLN A 101 9.74 -9.01 13.36
CA GLN A 101 10.14 -9.28 14.74
C GLN A 101 9.94 -10.76 15.12
N THR A 102 8.86 -11.36 14.64
CA THR A 102 8.59 -12.79 14.85
C THR A 102 9.66 -13.65 14.17
N VAL A 103 10.04 -13.34 12.93
CA VAL A 103 11.11 -14.05 12.22
C VAL A 103 12.43 -13.93 12.98
N ASP A 104 12.81 -12.72 13.43
CA ASP A 104 14.04 -12.50 14.20
C ASP A 104 14.06 -13.30 15.51
N ASP A 105 12.93 -13.37 16.24
CA ASP A 105 12.80 -14.19 17.46
C ASP A 105 12.93 -15.69 17.14
N LEU A 106 12.30 -16.17 16.06
CA LEU A 106 12.44 -17.56 15.65
C LEU A 106 13.88 -17.89 15.25
N GLU A 107 14.56 -17.03 14.50
CA GLU A 107 15.96 -17.21 14.12
C GLU A 107 16.88 -17.26 15.35
N ALA A 108 16.68 -16.36 16.32
CA ALA A 108 17.43 -16.35 17.56
C ALA A 108 17.21 -17.65 18.38
N ARG A 109 15.97 -18.11 18.47
CA ARG A 109 15.63 -19.39 19.12
C ARG A 109 16.25 -20.57 18.40
N HIS A 110 16.21 -20.60 17.07
CA HIS A 110 16.85 -21.65 16.28
C HIS A 110 18.36 -21.69 16.53
N GLY A 111 19.04 -20.54 16.48
CA GLY A 111 20.48 -20.45 16.77
C GLY A 111 20.83 -20.94 18.19
N SER A 112 20.00 -20.61 19.19
CA SER A 112 20.17 -21.14 20.55
C SER A 112 19.95 -22.66 20.64
N GLY A 113 19.02 -23.19 19.85
CA GLY A 113 18.77 -24.63 19.72
C GLY A 113 19.98 -25.35 19.12
N ASP A 114 20.53 -24.82 18.04
CA ASP A 114 21.73 -25.38 17.38
C ASP A 114 22.93 -25.43 18.34
N GLN A 115 23.14 -24.37 19.13
CA GLN A 115 24.19 -24.34 20.15
C GLN A 115 23.98 -25.43 21.21
N ARG A 116 22.74 -25.62 21.69
CA ARG A 116 22.41 -26.67 22.66
C ARG A 116 22.63 -28.06 22.08
N VAL A 117 22.29 -28.28 20.82
CA VAL A 117 22.54 -29.57 20.13
C VAL A 117 24.05 -29.83 20.01
N GLN A 118 24.85 -28.84 19.63
CA GLN A 118 26.32 -28.97 19.58
C GLN A 118 26.94 -29.26 20.95
N GLU A 119 26.44 -28.60 22.00
CA GLU A 119 26.88 -28.85 23.37
C GLU A 119 26.56 -30.29 23.79
N LEU A 120 25.34 -30.76 23.55
CA LEU A 120 24.93 -32.13 23.83
C LEU A 120 25.79 -33.16 23.08
N GLN A 121 26.06 -32.92 21.79
CA GLN A 121 26.95 -33.78 21.00
C GLN A 121 28.36 -33.84 21.59
N THR A 122 28.91 -32.70 22.01
CA THR A 122 30.24 -32.63 22.63
C THR A 122 30.29 -33.40 23.94
N ARG A 123 29.26 -33.26 24.79
CA ARG A 123 29.13 -34.01 26.05
C ARG A 123 29.02 -35.51 25.80
N LEU A 124 28.24 -35.95 24.81
CA LEU A 124 28.12 -37.37 24.45
C LEU A 124 29.47 -37.96 24.04
N VAL A 125 30.25 -37.25 23.21
CA VAL A 125 31.59 -37.69 22.82
C VAL A 125 32.53 -37.76 24.03
N SER A 126 32.50 -36.77 24.92
CA SER A 126 33.31 -36.74 26.14
C SER A 126 32.97 -37.90 27.09
N LEU A 127 31.68 -38.14 27.35
CA LEU A 127 31.20 -39.25 28.17
C LEU A 127 31.60 -40.60 27.58
N GLN A 128 31.47 -40.76 26.26
CA GLN A 128 31.90 -41.97 25.57
C GLN A 128 33.42 -42.19 25.70
N GLY A 129 34.22 -41.12 25.62
CA GLY A 129 35.66 -41.16 25.86
C GLY A 129 35.99 -41.61 27.29
N GLY A 130 35.36 -40.99 28.29
CA GLY A 130 35.54 -41.35 29.70
C GLY A 130 35.15 -42.79 30.02
N MET A 131 34.05 -43.29 29.42
CA MET A 131 33.68 -44.71 29.56
C MET A 131 34.72 -45.66 28.96
N ARG A 132 35.32 -45.32 27.80
CA ARG A 132 36.38 -46.13 27.19
C ARG A 132 37.66 -46.15 28.04
N GLU A 133 38.05 -45.00 28.59
CA GLU A 133 39.21 -44.89 29.48
C GLU A 133 39.00 -45.65 30.79
N GLN A 134 37.80 -45.60 31.35
CA GLN A 134 37.48 -46.41 32.53
C GLN A 134 37.49 -47.90 32.20
N GLN A 135 36.95 -48.30 31.05
CA GLN A 135 36.99 -49.70 30.62
C GLN A 135 38.43 -50.20 30.48
N SER A 136 39.33 -49.45 29.85
CA SER A 136 40.73 -49.85 29.75
C SER A 136 41.43 -49.91 31.11
N SER A 137 41.07 -49.02 32.04
CA SER A 137 41.60 -49.06 33.41
C SER A 137 41.11 -50.28 34.20
N LEU A 138 39.85 -50.70 34.01
CA LEU A 138 39.31 -51.93 34.59
C LEU A 138 39.96 -53.17 33.96
N ASP A 139 40.09 -53.22 32.64
CA ASP A 139 40.74 -54.32 31.93
C ASP A 139 42.20 -54.48 32.37
N ALA A 140 42.91 -53.36 32.63
CA ALA A 140 44.27 -53.38 33.15
C ALA A 140 44.34 -53.93 34.59
N LEU A 141 43.34 -53.65 35.44
CA LEU A 141 43.24 -54.20 36.79
C LEU A 141 42.84 -55.69 36.78
N GLU A 142 42.01 -56.11 35.84
CA GLU A 142 41.60 -57.52 35.65
C GLU A 142 42.71 -58.37 35.00
N GLY A 143 43.56 -57.77 34.17
CA GLY A 143 44.72 -58.41 33.55
C GLY A 143 45.87 -58.71 34.51
N VAL A 144 45.85 -58.17 35.73
CA VAL A 144 46.76 -58.58 36.82
C VAL A 144 46.28 -59.95 37.32
N GLY A 145 46.96 -61.02 36.89
CA GLY A 145 46.54 -62.40 37.08
C GLY A 145 46.26 -62.85 38.54
N PRO A 146 45.79 -64.10 38.74
CA PRO A 146 45.13 -64.59 39.96
C PRO A 146 45.94 -64.56 41.28
N GLY A 147 47.18 -64.07 41.26
CA GLY A 147 47.98 -63.77 42.46
C GLY A 147 47.90 -62.30 42.95
N GLY A 148 47.33 -61.38 42.19
CA GLY A 148 47.21 -59.94 42.54
C GLY A 148 45.82 -59.50 43.03
N GLY A 149 44.79 -60.35 42.88
CA GLY A 149 43.39 -60.02 43.20
C GLY A 149 42.99 -60.10 44.68
N ALA A 150 43.94 -60.37 45.59
CA ALA A 150 43.69 -60.44 47.04
C ALA A 150 44.08 -59.16 47.81
N ASP A 151 44.55 -58.12 47.11
CA ASP A 151 44.86 -56.84 47.73
C ASP A 151 43.58 -56.00 47.90
N PRO A 152 43.13 -55.72 49.14
CA PRO A 152 41.92 -54.94 49.40
C PRO A 152 41.97 -53.52 48.80
N ALA A 153 43.15 -52.96 48.55
CA ALA A 153 43.29 -51.66 47.89
C ALA A 153 42.91 -51.71 46.40
N VAL A 154 43.28 -52.79 45.71
CA VAL A 154 42.96 -53.02 44.29
C VAL A 154 41.47 -53.26 44.12
N GLU A 155 40.86 -54.04 45.03
CA GLU A 155 39.43 -54.32 44.98
C GLU A 155 38.57 -53.09 45.30
N LEU A 156 39.00 -52.25 46.26
CA LEU A 156 38.34 -50.96 46.51
C LEU A 156 38.39 -50.05 45.28
N ARG A 157 39.54 -49.99 44.59
CA ARG A 157 39.70 -49.18 43.38
C ARG A 157 38.83 -49.67 42.22
N ARG A 158 38.72 -50.99 42.05
CA ARG A 158 37.83 -51.62 41.07
C ARG A 158 36.36 -51.23 41.31
N ARG A 159 35.88 -51.35 42.54
CA ARG A 159 34.50 -50.97 42.90
C ARG A 159 34.21 -49.49 42.64
N GLN A 160 35.16 -48.61 42.98
CA GLN A 160 35.04 -47.18 42.69
C GLN A 160 34.91 -46.91 41.18
N LEU A 161 35.72 -47.57 40.35
CA LEU A 161 35.67 -47.41 38.90
C LEU A 161 34.35 -47.96 38.31
N GLU A 162 33.85 -49.08 38.82
CA GLU A 162 32.55 -49.63 38.42
C GLU A 162 31.39 -48.71 38.78
N GLU A 163 31.40 -48.11 39.96
CA GLU A 163 30.41 -47.11 40.40
C GLU A 163 30.44 -45.86 39.51
N GLN A 164 31.64 -45.35 39.22
CA GLN A 164 31.81 -44.21 38.32
C GLN A 164 31.33 -44.53 36.91
N ARG A 165 31.62 -45.71 36.38
CA ARG A 165 31.13 -46.15 35.05
C ARG A 165 29.61 -46.19 35.00
N ARG A 166 28.97 -46.76 36.03
CA ARG A 166 27.50 -46.79 36.11
C ARG A 166 26.91 -45.38 36.19
N ALA A 167 27.58 -44.45 36.87
CA ALA A 167 27.15 -43.06 36.91
C ALA A 167 27.22 -42.40 35.52
N LEU A 168 28.33 -42.59 34.78
CA LEU A 168 28.48 -42.06 33.42
C LEU A 168 27.50 -42.69 32.42
N GLN A 169 27.21 -43.99 32.56
CA GLN A 169 26.20 -44.67 31.73
C GLN A 169 24.81 -44.06 31.91
N ARG A 170 24.40 -43.78 33.15
CA ARG A 170 23.12 -43.11 33.43
C ARG A 170 23.07 -41.70 32.84
N GLU A 171 24.16 -40.95 32.93
CA GLU A 171 24.22 -39.61 32.34
C GLU A 171 24.12 -39.66 30.81
N TYR A 172 24.80 -40.61 30.18
CA TYR A 172 24.71 -40.84 28.74
C TYR A 172 23.28 -41.20 28.31
N GLU A 173 22.61 -42.11 29.03
CA GLU A 173 21.23 -42.52 28.76
C GLU A 173 20.25 -41.33 28.88
N MET A 174 20.38 -40.52 29.94
CA MET A 174 19.55 -39.32 30.12
C MET A 174 19.76 -38.31 29.01
N LEU A 175 21.01 -38.07 28.57
CA LEU A 175 21.29 -37.14 27.47
C LEU A 175 20.77 -37.66 26.12
N LEU A 176 20.82 -38.97 25.90
CA LEU A 176 20.26 -39.60 24.70
C LEU A 176 18.73 -39.41 24.67
N GLU A 177 18.05 -39.65 25.78
CA GLU A 177 16.60 -39.45 25.91
C GLU A 177 16.21 -37.99 25.64
N LEU A 178 16.92 -37.04 26.25
CA LEU A 178 16.69 -35.62 26.06
C LEU A 178 16.94 -35.17 24.61
N SER A 179 17.91 -35.78 23.93
CA SER A 179 18.17 -35.52 22.50
C SER A 179 17.05 -36.04 21.58
N LEU A 180 16.41 -37.16 21.93
CA LEU A 180 15.28 -37.72 21.20
C LEU A 180 14.00 -36.90 21.40
N GLU A 181 13.81 -36.32 22.59
CA GLU A 181 12.71 -35.39 22.86
C GLU A 181 12.86 -34.06 22.11
N LEU A 182 14.08 -33.52 22.03
CA LEU A 182 14.36 -32.29 21.29
C LEU A 182 14.24 -32.43 19.76
N ALA A 183 14.31 -33.66 19.25
CA ALA A 183 14.21 -33.95 17.81
C ALA A 183 12.77 -34.20 17.31
N ARG A 184 11.77 -34.21 18.22
CA ARG A 184 10.34 -34.36 17.90
C ARG A 184 9.65 -33.00 17.82
#